data_AF-A0A7C3B3R7-F1
#
_entry.id   AF-A0A7C3B3R7-F1
#
_cell.length_a   1.000
_cell.length_b   1.000
_cell.length_c   1.000
_cell.angle_alpha   90.00
_cell.angle_beta   90.00
_cell.angle_gamma   90.00
#
_symmetry.space_group_name_H-M   'P 1'
#
loop_
_entity.id
_entity.type
_entity.pdbx_description
1 polymer ?
#
loop_
_entity_poly.entity_id
_entity_poly.type
_entity_poly.pdbx_seq_one_letter_code
_entity_poly.pdbx_strand_id
1 'polypeptide(L)' 'MRKRRTFTSEFKAKVVMQNITGERSASEICREHRLSPVLFSRWKSEFIA' A
#
# COMPACT_ATOMS: atom_id res chain seq x y z
N MET A 1 -15.19 14.69 -13.70
CA MET A 1 -15.03 14.17 -12.32
C MET A 1 -13.87 13.19 -12.28
N ARG A 2 -12.79 13.48 -11.54
CA ARG A 2 -11.61 12.60 -11.43
C ARG A 2 -12.00 11.38 -10.59
N LYS A 3 -12.06 10.18 -11.18
CA LYS A 3 -12.37 8.93 -10.45
C LYS A 3 -11.38 8.80 -9.29
N ARG A 4 -11.84 9.02 -8.05
CA ARG A 4 -11.04 8.79 -6.86
C ARG A 4 -10.74 7.29 -6.82
N ARG A 5 -9.47 6.90 -6.90
CA ARG A 5 -9.09 5.50 -6.68
C ARG A 5 -9.40 5.16 -5.23
N THR A 6 -10.46 4.40 -5.03
CA THR A 6 -10.78 3.82 -3.72
C THR A 6 -9.98 2.55 -3.56
N PHE A 7 -9.02 2.55 -2.64
CA PHE A 7 -8.33 1.33 -2.23
C PHE A 7 -9.14 0.71 -1.10
N THR A 8 -9.60 -0.53 -1.30
CA THR A 8 -10.30 -1.30 -0.26
C THR A 8 -9.34 -1.63 0.88
N SER A 9 -9.87 -1.80 2.09
CA SER A 9 -9.05 -2.16 3.26
C SER A 9 -8.30 -3.48 3.07
N GLU A 10 -8.91 -4.45 2.38
CA GLU A 10 -8.27 -5.72 1.99
C GLU A 10 -7.04 -5.50 1.11
N PHE A 11 -7.15 -4.60 0.12
CA PHE A 11 -6.03 -4.28 -0.76
C PHE A 11 -4.88 -3.63 0.02
N LYS A 12 -5.18 -2.70 0.94
CA LYS A 12 -4.18 -2.06 1.81
C LYS A 12 -3.44 -3.09 2.67
N ALA A 13 -4.19 -3.98 3.33
CA ALA A 13 -3.62 -5.03 4.17
C ALA A 13 -2.74 -5.98 3.34
N LYS A 14 -3.21 -6.41 2.16
CA LYS A 14 -2.46 -7.29 1.26
C LYS A 14 -1.11 -6.68 0.87
N VAL A 15 -1.07 -5.41 0.47
CA VAL A 15 0.18 -4.78 0.04
C VAL A 15 1.14 -4.53 1.21
N VAL A 16 0.63 -4.19 2.40
CA VAL A 16 1.46 -4.04 3.60
C VAL A 16 2.03 -5.39 4.03
N MET A 17 1.21 -6.44 4.02
CA MET A 17 1.64 -7.81 4.31
C MET A 17 2.71 -8.29 3.34
N GLN A 18 2.52 -8.13 2.03
CA GLN A 18 3.54 -8.49 1.03
C GLN A 18 4.87 -7.78 1.26
N ASN A 19 4.84 -6.56 1.78
CA ASN A 19 6.06 -5.85 2.15
C ASN A 19 6.70 -6.36 3.46
N ILE A 20 5.89 -6.71 4.45
CA ILE A 20 6.38 -7.25 5.73
C ILE A 20 6.92 -8.68 5.55
N THR A 21 6.24 -9.50 4.77
CA THR A 21 6.64 -10.87 4.42
C THR A 21 7.87 -10.89 3.50
N GLY A 22 8.23 -9.76 2.89
CA GLY A 22 9.41 -9.64 2.02
C GLY A 22 9.19 -10.13 0.59
N GLU A 23 7.93 -10.40 0.21
CA GLU A 23 7.56 -10.83 -1.14
C GLU A 23 7.71 -9.71 -2.18
N ARG A 24 7.45 -8.44 -1.78
CA ARG A 24 7.57 -7.27 -2.65
C ARG A 24 8.10 -6.06 -1.88
N SER A 25 8.98 -5.28 -2.51
CA SER A 25 9.44 -4.03 -1.91
C SER A 25 8.36 -2.94 -1.95
N ALA A 26 8.34 -2.07 -0.94
CA ALA A 26 7.47 -0.91 -0.87
C ALA A 26 7.53 -0.07 -2.16
N SER A 27 8.73 0.04 -2.75
CA SER A 27 8.97 0.78 -3.99
C SER A 27 8.32 0.11 -5.21
N GLU A 28 8.32 -1.21 -5.28
CA GLU A 28 7.71 -1.97 -6.38
C GLU A 28 6.19 -1.87 -6.32
N ILE A 29 5.62 -2.10 -5.13
CA ILE A 29 4.19 -1.94 -4.87
C ILE A 29 3.74 -0.51 -5.21
N CYS A 30 4.51 0.50 -4.80
CA CYS A 30 4.19 1.89 -5.10
C CYS A 30 4.21 2.19 -6.61
N ARG A 31 5.14 1.61 -7.36
CA ARG A 31 5.22 1.78 -8.82
C ARG A 31 4.09 1.05 -9.54
N GLU A 32 3.90 -0.24 -9.23
CA GLU A 32 2.90 -1.12 -9.86
C GLU A 32 1.48 -0.60 -9.65
N HIS A 33 1.14 -0.27 -8.41
CA HIS A 33 -0.19 0.21 -8.05
C HIS A 33 -0.34 1.72 -8.14
N ARG A 34 0.72 2.44 -8.57
CA ARG A 34 0.79 3.91 -8.59
C ARG A 34 0.35 4.51 -7.26
N LEU A 35 0.86 3.93 -6.17
CA LEU A 35 0.65 4.43 -4.81
C LEU A 35 1.70 5.49 -4.52
N SER A 36 1.28 6.50 -3.76
CA SER A 36 2.23 7.43 -3.18
C SER A 36 2.99 6.73 -2.06
N PRO A 37 4.32 6.84 -1.98
CA PRO A 37 5.11 6.26 -0.89
C PRO A 37 4.66 6.80 0.48
N VAL A 38 4.18 8.05 0.54
CA VAL A 38 3.62 8.65 1.77
C VAL A 38 2.36 7.91 2.22
N LEU A 39 1.50 7.52 1.27
CA LEU A 39 0.27 6.78 1.56
C LEU A 39 0.59 5.36 2.05
N PHE A 40 1.58 4.72 1.42
CA PHE A 40 2.03 3.38 1.82
C PHE A 40 2.64 3.38 3.22
N SER A 41 3.49 4.36 3.54
CA SER A 41 4.04 4.53 4.89
C SER A 41 2.95 4.70 5.95
N ARG A 42 1.90 5.48 5.64
CA ARG A 42 0.73 5.60 6.54
C ARG A 42 0.04 4.26 6.77
N TRP A 43 -0.20 3.48 5.72
CA TRP A 43 -0.82 2.15 5.88
C TRP A 43 0.05 1.20 6.68
N LYS A 44 1.37 1.24 6.51
CA LYS A 44 2.30 0.46 7.35
C LYS A 44 2.18 0.85 8.82
N SER A 45 2.14 2.16 9.12
CA SER A 45 1.96 2.65 10.48
C SER A 45 0.59 2.25 11.04
N GLU A 46 -0.49 2.38 10.28
CA GLU A 46 -1.85 1.96 10.67
C GLU A 46 -1.97 0.44 10.88
N PHE A 47 -1.08 -0.37 10.29
CA PHE A 47 -1.11 -1.83 10.42
C PHE A 47 -0.29 -2.35 11.60
N ILE A 48 0.76 -1.62 11.99
CA ILE A 48 1.70 -2.02 13.06
C ILE A 48 1.35 -1.36 14.41
N ALA A 49 0.66 -0.21 14.40
CA ALA A 49 0.16 0.48 15.58
C ALA A 49 -1.12 -0.18 16.13
#